data_AF-F0Z613-F1
#
_entry.id   AF-F0Z613-F1
#
_cell.length_a   1.000
_cell.length_b   1.000
_cell.length_c   1.000
_cell.angle_alpha   90.00
_cell.angle_beta   90.00
_cell.angle_gamma   90.00
#
_symmetry.space_group_name_H-M   'P 1'
#
loop_
_entity.id
_entity.type
_entity.pdbx_description
1 polymer ?
#
loop_
_entity_poly.entity_id
_entity_poly.type
_entity_poly.pdbx_seq_one_letter_code
_entity_poly.pdbx_strand_id
1 'polypeptide(L)'
;MKYNYIFLTVFLLLNFNNIIAQIVFNNNIINTCTNDNPCDLSSKEVWTNNQVPLTNDDVVIDFSSVESTSNIYLVAQNFHISLNSFNITGPSSSPSITNLLINNSNLTVSVFTMSNLNVTIDGTKGIVYNLGNFKSYNTNLLVQGNGYINVTQTEILGEIPANFIGNVSFVSNGPASLQAPMNWSSQIGLLEFNGAVEITGPFNIASPIAFYQWVEISSNGTMNQVFFSDYFTIEGGSSVHIDQIDSLLSGSLVNVIEQSSLYLATQPFSPLNFFTIEDRSTLYLPSGGLINDLFRTGNGTLVITDSKKVTTFYLYQPYLSVTSLGSLELIGNLDTVTVTGQNSNVTLENVSNVNSISVNGLIFIDIAGSLTVSQQALAKNVLVSGSLTLYGGISSNRLDVTIFSSLIISNNSYVDSSVNSYGRTTIDSGCKIKSIVQKAGSTLAITSPGISILDGFTMVNGSYTTIQNASINNNEPIIKVNQFNLNNTQFDIQLIQGSNPADNDTILIVQSSDLANSNNIFEQTSIIIRINSQTRYTALNYKIESDSNGNVRAIFYKEKKPTNYTGVIIGTIFGGAVLIAIVVTILCCVSKRKKSHHHYHQHERKSLIHN
;
A
#
# COMPACT_ATOMS: atom_id res chain seq x y z
N MET A 1 45.43 -63.03 -43.55
CA MET A 1 45.22 -61.91 -44.50
C MET A 1 43.86 -61.89 -45.22
N LYS A 2 43.01 -62.93 -45.20
CA LYS A 2 41.68 -62.89 -45.87
C LYS A 2 40.56 -62.15 -45.11
N TYR A 3 40.68 -61.94 -43.79
CA TYR A 3 39.66 -61.27 -42.98
C TYR A 3 39.74 -59.72 -42.99
N ASN A 4 40.87 -59.12 -43.38
CA ASN A 4 41.02 -57.66 -43.44
C ASN A 4 40.23 -57.02 -44.59
N TYR A 5 40.03 -57.72 -45.71
CA TYR A 5 39.25 -57.21 -46.83
C TYR A 5 37.75 -57.17 -46.50
N ILE A 6 37.21 -58.18 -45.80
CA ILE A 6 35.80 -58.17 -45.36
C ILE A 6 35.57 -57.04 -44.36
N PHE A 7 36.49 -56.84 -43.41
CA PHE A 7 36.38 -55.74 -42.45
C PHE A 7 36.45 -54.37 -43.13
N LEU A 8 37.35 -54.17 -44.10
CA LEU A 8 37.45 -52.93 -44.86
C LEU A 8 36.22 -52.68 -45.73
N THR A 9 35.67 -53.71 -46.40
CA THR A 9 34.46 -53.58 -47.22
C THR A 9 33.23 -53.31 -46.37
N VAL A 10 33.10 -53.95 -45.19
CA VAL A 10 32.04 -53.65 -44.22
C VAL A 10 32.22 -52.24 -43.64
N PHE A 11 33.44 -51.81 -43.33
CA PHE A 11 33.73 -50.46 -42.83
C PHE A 11 33.48 -49.39 -43.89
N LEU A 12 33.77 -49.67 -45.17
CA LEU A 12 33.43 -48.80 -46.31
C LEU A 12 31.92 -48.76 -46.54
N LEU A 13 31.21 -49.90 -46.53
CA LEU A 13 29.75 -49.96 -46.65
C LEU A 13 29.03 -49.28 -45.49
N LEU A 14 29.55 -49.38 -44.26
CA LEU A 14 29.04 -48.68 -43.09
C LEU A 14 29.32 -47.17 -43.13
N ASN A 15 30.39 -46.73 -43.80
CA ASN A 15 30.68 -45.31 -44.01
C ASN A 15 29.91 -44.69 -45.19
N PHE A 16 29.59 -45.45 -46.24
CA PHE A 16 28.78 -44.94 -47.37
C PHE A 16 27.36 -44.55 -46.94
N ASN A 17 26.79 -45.25 -45.96
CA ASN A 17 25.47 -44.90 -45.41
C ASN A 17 25.46 -43.63 -44.54
N ASN A 18 26.62 -43.01 -44.28
CA ASN A 18 26.76 -41.80 -43.47
C ASN A 18 27.29 -40.59 -44.26
N ILE A 19 27.33 -40.64 -45.60
CA ILE A 19 27.65 -39.45 -46.40
C ILE A 19 26.40 -38.58 -46.47
N ILE A 20 26.35 -37.56 -45.61
CA ILE A 20 25.37 -36.48 -45.72
C ILE A 20 25.66 -35.75 -47.04
N ALA A 21 24.74 -35.84 -48.00
CA ALA A 21 24.89 -35.16 -49.28
C ALA A 21 24.32 -33.74 -49.18
N GLN A 22 25.12 -32.76 -49.60
CA GLN A 22 24.65 -31.38 -49.74
C GLN A 22 24.02 -31.21 -51.13
N ILE A 23 22.75 -30.82 -51.16
CA ILE A 23 21.96 -30.56 -52.37
C ILE A 23 21.77 -29.06 -52.54
N VAL A 24 22.29 -28.52 -53.65
CA VAL A 24 22.33 -27.08 -53.91
C VAL A 24 21.38 -26.72 -55.05
N PHE A 25 20.60 -25.66 -54.89
CA PHE A 25 19.71 -25.12 -55.92
C PHE A 25 20.47 -24.65 -57.16
N ASN A 26 19.90 -24.85 -58.34
CA ASN A 26 20.48 -24.41 -59.61
C ASN A 26 20.18 -22.93 -59.88
N ASN A 27 21.07 -22.03 -59.47
CA ASN A 27 20.89 -20.59 -59.68
C ASN A 27 20.77 -20.15 -61.15
N ASN A 28 21.09 -21.01 -62.14
CA ASN A 28 20.96 -20.65 -63.56
C ASN A 28 19.50 -20.58 -64.04
N ILE A 29 18.56 -21.17 -63.30
CA ILE A 29 17.15 -21.23 -63.71
C ILE A 29 16.28 -20.16 -63.06
N ILE A 30 16.82 -19.31 -62.18
CA ILE A 30 16.06 -18.32 -61.40
C ILE A 30 15.11 -17.44 -62.23
N ASN A 31 15.52 -17.06 -63.45
CA ASN A 31 14.74 -16.21 -64.35
C ASN A 31 13.47 -16.91 -64.87
N THR A 32 13.35 -18.22 -64.67
CA THR A 32 12.17 -19.02 -65.02
C THR A 32 11.20 -19.20 -63.84
N CYS A 33 11.64 -18.91 -62.62
CA CYS A 33 10.87 -19.06 -61.38
C CYS A 33 9.95 -17.85 -61.16
N THR A 34 8.82 -17.81 -61.88
CA THR A 34 7.87 -16.69 -61.86
C THR A 34 6.60 -17.05 -61.07
N ASN A 35 5.73 -16.08 -60.78
CA ASN A 35 4.48 -16.36 -60.06
C ASN A 35 3.57 -17.35 -60.80
N ASP A 36 3.52 -17.25 -62.14
CA ASP A 36 2.69 -18.14 -62.98
C ASP A 36 3.33 -19.51 -63.19
N ASN A 37 4.65 -19.60 -63.01
CA ASN A 37 5.42 -20.85 -63.13
C ASN A 37 6.49 -20.89 -62.02
N PRO A 38 6.10 -21.18 -60.77
CA PRO A 38 7.04 -21.24 -59.65
C PRO A 38 7.95 -22.45 -59.78
N CYS A 39 9.18 -22.33 -59.30
CA CYS A 39 10.12 -23.45 -59.28
C CYS A 39 9.76 -24.42 -58.16
N ASP A 40 9.31 -25.61 -58.55
CA ASP A 40 8.92 -26.69 -57.64
C ASP A 40 10.16 -27.41 -57.10
N LEU A 41 10.38 -27.31 -55.79
CA LEU A 41 11.49 -27.92 -55.06
C LEU A 41 11.46 -29.47 -55.08
N SER A 42 10.34 -30.09 -55.46
CA SER A 42 10.25 -31.53 -55.70
C SER A 42 10.77 -31.95 -57.09
N SER A 43 10.92 -31.01 -58.04
CA SER A 43 11.39 -31.31 -59.39
C SER A 43 12.90 -31.45 -59.45
N LYS A 44 13.41 -32.45 -60.17
CA LYS A 44 14.85 -32.64 -60.36
C LYS A 44 15.53 -31.47 -61.09
N GLU A 45 14.81 -30.77 -61.96
CA GLU A 45 15.38 -29.75 -62.86
C GLU A 45 15.80 -28.48 -62.14
N VAL A 46 15.33 -28.27 -60.90
CA VAL A 46 15.66 -27.09 -60.09
C VAL A 46 16.95 -27.24 -59.29
N TRP A 47 17.52 -28.44 -59.24
CA TRP A 47 18.69 -28.76 -58.43
C TRP A 47 19.94 -28.91 -59.30
N THR A 48 21.10 -28.57 -58.72
CA THR A 48 22.39 -28.86 -59.37
C THR A 48 22.52 -30.37 -59.61
N ASN A 49 23.11 -30.74 -60.75
CA ASN A 49 23.25 -32.14 -61.20
C ASN A 49 21.92 -32.92 -61.37
N ASN A 50 20.78 -32.23 -61.40
CA ASN A 50 19.45 -32.84 -61.48
C ASN A 50 19.15 -33.84 -60.34
N GLN A 51 19.65 -33.56 -59.13
CA GLN A 51 19.45 -34.42 -57.96
C GLN A 51 18.43 -33.79 -56.99
N VAL A 52 17.26 -34.41 -56.87
CA VAL A 52 16.24 -34.01 -55.87
C VAL A 52 16.73 -34.34 -54.46
N PRO A 53 16.45 -33.51 -53.44
CA PRO A 53 16.71 -33.83 -52.05
C PRO A 53 16.12 -35.18 -51.63
N LEU A 54 16.89 -35.96 -50.90
CA LEU A 54 16.51 -37.22 -50.27
C LEU A 54 16.54 -37.10 -48.74
N THR A 55 16.01 -38.11 -48.07
CA THR A 55 16.02 -38.16 -46.61
C THR A 55 17.45 -38.08 -46.07
N ASN A 56 17.66 -37.21 -45.07
CA ASN A 56 18.93 -36.87 -44.42
C ASN A 56 19.90 -36.00 -45.24
N ASP A 57 19.47 -35.46 -46.39
CA ASP A 57 20.28 -34.49 -47.13
C ASP A 57 20.31 -33.11 -46.46
N ASP A 58 21.34 -32.33 -46.78
CA ASP A 58 21.44 -30.89 -46.47
C ASP A 58 21.01 -30.07 -47.69
N VAL A 59 19.91 -29.32 -47.57
CA VAL A 59 19.40 -28.47 -48.65
C VAL A 59 19.92 -27.04 -48.51
N VAL A 60 20.52 -26.51 -49.57
CA VAL A 60 21.02 -25.12 -49.64
C VAL A 60 20.47 -24.39 -50.86
N ILE A 61 19.78 -23.28 -50.60
CA ILE A 61 19.27 -22.34 -51.61
C ILE A 61 19.85 -20.96 -51.27
N ASP A 62 20.85 -20.51 -52.03
CA ASP A 62 21.56 -19.26 -51.73
C ASP A 62 21.48 -18.28 -52.92
N PHE A 63 20.72 -17.20 -52.71
CA PHE A 63 20.57 -16.08 -53.63
C PHE A 63 21.25 -14.80 -53.13
N SER A 64 22.07 -14.87 -52.07
CA SER A 64 22.75 -13.70 -51.50
C SER A 64 23.63 -12.93 -52.49
N SER A 65 24.19 -13.64 -53.47
CA SER A 65 25.05 -13.09 -54.54
C SER A 65 24.33 -12.87 -55.87
N VAL A 66 23.02 -13.09 -55.93
CA VAL A 66 22.24 -13.04 -57.16
C VAL A 66 21.70 -11.62 -57.38
N GLU A 67 22.14 -10.97 -58.45
CA GLU A 67 21.55 -9.73 -58.95
C GLU A 67 20.34 -10.05 -59.84
N SER A 68 19.17 -10.24 -59.22
CA SER A 68 17.89 -10.37 -59.95
C SER A 68 17.08 -9.09 -59.84
N THR A 69 16.53 -8.61 -60.96
CA THR A 69 15.56 -7.51 -60.99
C THR A 69 14.11 -7.98 -60.91
N SER A 70 13.88 -9.30 -60.94
CA SER A 70 12.56 -9.92 -60.90
C SER A 70 12.36 -10.74 -59.64
N ASN A 71 11.11 -10.80 -59.17
CA ASN A 71 10.71 -11.67 -58.06
C ASN A 71 10.96 -13.14 -58.42
N ILE A 72 11.52 -13.89 -57.48
CA ILE A 72 11.81 -15.33 -57.58
C ILE A 72 10.72 -16.06 -56.78
N TYR A 73 10.04 -17.02 -57.40
CA TYR A 73 8.97 -17.80 -56.76
C TYR A 73 9.33 -19.28 -56.68
N LEU A 74 9.43 -19.79 -55.45
CA LEU A 74 9.70 -21.18 -55.12
C LEU A 74 8.48 -21.82 -54.47
N VAL A 75 8.23 -23.08 -54.78
CA VAL A 75 7.15 -23.85 -54.14
C VAL A 75 7.65 -25.22 -53.65
N ALA A 76 7.32 -25.56 -52.41
CA ALA A 76 7.47 -26.89 -51.85
C ALA A 76 6.08 -27.44 -51.55
N GLN A 77 5.45 -28.04 -52.56
CA GLN A 77 4.09 -28.58 -52.48
C GLN A 77 4.12 -30.10 -52.32
N ASN A 78 3.41 -30.64 -51.33
CA ASN A 78 3.38 -32.09 -51.02
C ASN A 78 4.80 -32.67 -50.82
N PHE A 79 5.70 -31.85 -50.28
CA PHE A 79 7.11 -32.17 -50.11
C PHE A 79 7.30 -32.95 -48.80
N HIS A 80 7.01 -34.26 -48.86
CA HIS A 80 7.05 -35.16 -47.70
C HIS A 80 8.44 -35.78 -47.52
N ILE A 81 9.30 -35.14 -46.72
CA ILE A 81 10.70 -35.52 -46.59
C ILE A 81 11.25 -35.22 -45.19
N SER A 82 12.26 -35.99 -44.78
CA SER A 82 13.02 -35.75 -43.55
C SER A 82 14.44 -35.32 -43.90
N LEU A 83 14.78 -34.04 -43.77
CA LEU A 83 16.10 -33.48 -44.12
C LEU A 83 16.98 -33.32 -42.88
N ASN A 84 18.30 -33.31 -43.07
CA ASN A 84 19.22 -32.92 -42.01
C ASN A 84 19.17 -31.40 -41.80
N SER A 85 19.28 -30.62 -42.88
CA SER A 85 19.09 -29.17 -42.83
C SER A 85 18.39 -28.62 -44.07
N PHE A 86 17.76 -27.46 -43.91
CA PHE A 86 17.18 -26.69 -45.00
C PHE A 86 17.54 -25.22 -44.77
N ASN A 87 18.41 -24.69 -45.62
CA ASN A 87 18.90 -23.31 -45.53
C ASN A 87 18.53 -22.54 -46.80
N ILE A 88 17.79 -21.45 -46.63
CA ILE A 88 17.44 -20.54 -47.73
C ILE A 88 17.81 -19.10 -47.40
N THR A 89 18.55 -18.45 -48.30
CA THR A 89 18.98 -17.06 -48.18
C THR A 89 18.59 -16.29 -49.44
N GLY A 90 17.75 -15.28 -49.29
CA GLY A 90 17.44 -14.31 -50.33
C GLY A 90 18.54 -13.27 -50.53
N PRO A 91 18.47 -12.49 -51.62
CA PRO A 91 19.35 -11.34 -51.81
C PRO A 91 19.11 -10.31 -50.70
N SER A 92 20.16 -9.57 -50.34
CA SER A 92 20.09 -8.51 -49.31
C SER A 92 19.32 -7.25 -49.75
N SER A 93 18.54 -7.33 -50.82
CA SER A 93 17.72 -6.24 -51.34
C SER A 93 16.46 -6.02 -50.50
N SER A 94 16.06 -4.75 -50.34
CA SER A 94 14.78 -4.36 -49.74
C SER A 94 13.93 -3.63 -50.78
N PRO A 95 12.68 -4.06 -51.06
CA PRO A 95 11.98 -5.22 -50.48
C PRO A 95 12.56 -6.56 -50.96
N SER A 96 12.38 -7.62 -50.16
CA SER A 96 12.83 -8.94 -50.60
C SER A 96 12.04 -9.42 -51.82
N ILE A 97 12.79 -9.89 -52.81
CA ILE A 97 12.27 -10.38 -54.10
C ILE A 97 12.09 -11.90 -54.13
N THR A 98 12.55 -12.63 -53.11
CA THR A 98 12.43 -14.09 -53.05
C THR A 98 11.20 -14.50 -52.27
N ASN A 99 10.36 -15.36 -52.85
CA ASN A 99 9.12 -15.85 -52.28
C ASN A 99 9.14 -17.38 -52.23
N LEU A 100 8.97 -17.96 -51.04
CA LEU A 100 8.87 -19.41 -50.84
C LEU A 100 7.48 -19.76 -50.29
N LEU A 101 6.76 -20.63 -50.98
CA LEU A 101 5.52 -21.23 -50.51
C LEU A 101 5.75 -22.70 -50.12
N ILE A 102 5.57 -23.04 -48.85
CA ILE A 102 5.54 -24.41 -48.36
C ILE A 102 4.08 -24.78 -48.10
N ASN A 103 3.51 -25.64 -48.95
CA ASN A 103 2.09 -25.95 -48.93
C ASN A 103 1.84 -27.46 -48.82
N ASN A 104 1.06 -27.89 -47.83
CA ASN A 104 0.67 -29.30 -47.65
C ASN A 104 1.84 -30.29 -47.60
N SER A 105 2.95 -29.88 -46.97
CA SER A 105 4.19 -30.65 -46.89
C SER A 105 4.37 -31.19 -45.48
N ASN A 106 4.65 -32.49 -45.34
CA ASN A 106 5.08 -33.08 -44.05
C ASN A 106 6.59 -33.03 -44.01
N LEU A 107 7.11 -31.93 -43.48
CA LEU A 107 8.53 -31.63 -43.50
C LEU A 107 9.11 -31.86 -42.10
N THR A 108 10.10 -32.74 -42.01
CA THR A 108 10.92 -32.93 -40.80
C THR A 108 12.34 -32.44 -41.11
N VAL A 109 12.87 -31.49 -40.36
CA VAL A 109 14.22 -30.92 -40.59
C VAL A 109 14.90 -30.71 -39.26
N SER A 110 16.16 -31.09 -39.09
CA SER A 110 16.88 -30.83 -37.83
C SER A 110 17.25 -29.35 -37.68
N VAL A 111 17.60 -28.66 -38.77
CA VAL A 111 17.91 -27.22 -38.80
C VAL A 111 17.20 -26.54 -39.97
N PHE A 112 16.34 -25.56 -39.68
CA PHE A 112 15.55 -24.84 -40.67
C PHE A 112 15.88 -23.35 -40.61
N THR A 113 16.65 -22.85 -41.59
CA THR A 113 17.13 -21.47 -41.61
C THR A 113 16.59 -20.72 -42.83
N MET A 114 16.01 -19.55 -42.60
CA MET A 114 15.52 -18.63 -43.62
C MET A 114 16.07 -17.21 -43.38
N SER A 115 16.57 -16.55 -44.42
CA SER A 115 17.13 -15.20 -44.30
C SER A 115 16.81 -14.30 -45.51
N ASN A 116 16.33 -13.08 -45.28
CA ASN A 116 16.06 -12.06 -46.32
C ASN A 116 15.06 -12.50 -47.41
N LEU A 117 13.96 -13.17 -47.06
CA LEU A 117 12.93 -13.60 -48.01
C LEU A 117 11.49 -13.41 -47.50
N ASN A 118 10.50 -13.64 -48.37
CA ASN A 118 9.11 -13.85 -48.00
C ASN A 118 8.84 -15.35 -47.93
N VAL A 119 8.36 -15.86 -46.80
CA VAL A 119 8.03 -17.28 -46.62
C VAL A 119 6.58 -17.42 -46.22
N THR A 120 5.82 -18.22 -46.96
CA THR A 120 4.49 -18.66 -46.56
C THR A 120 4.50 -20.15 -46.25
N ILE A 121 4.15 -20.52 -45.02
CA ILE A 121 3.88 -21.90 -44.62
C ILE A 121 2.36 -22.06 -44.50
N ASP A 122 1.76 -22.83 -45.41
CA ASP A 122 0.33 -23.06 -45.48
C ASP A 122 0.02 -24.55 -45.27
N GLY A 123 -0.45 -24.88 -44.06
CA GLY A 123 -0.78 -26.25 -43.68
C GLY A 123 -2.27 -26.52 -43.74
N THR A 124 -2.67 -27.68 -44.25
CA THR A 124 -4.04 -28.19 -44.02
C THR A 124 -4.11 -29.01 -42.74
N LYS A 125 -5.35 -29.30 -42.29
CA LYS A 125 -5.58 -30.04 -41.05
C LYS A 125 -4.93 -31.42 -41.12
N GLY A 126 -4.07 -31.72 -40.14
CA GLY A 126 -3.34 -33.00 -40.05
C GLY A 126 -1.93 -32.98 -40.61
N ILE A 127 -1.49 -31.86 -41.22
CA ILE A 127 -0.11 -31.65 -41.61
C ILE A 127 0.72 -31.26 -40.38
N VAL A 128 1.87 -31.91 -40.22
CA VAL A 128 2.83 -31.66 -39.14
C VAL A 128 4.16 -31.25 -39.73
N TYR A 129 4.66 -30.09 -39.32
CA TYR A 129 6.00 -29.60 -39.61
C TYR A 129 6.88 -29.78 -38.38
N ASN A 130 7.88 -30.66 -38.44
CA ASN A 130 8.87 -30.83 -37.38
C ASN A 130 10.15 -30.09 -37.78
N LEU A 131 10.25 -28.81 -37.43
CA LEU A 131 11.34 -27.94 -37.85
C LEU A 131 12.24 -27.71 -36.64
N GLY A 132 13.24 -28.56 -36.41
CA GLY A 132 14.13 -28.58 -35.23
C GLY A 132 14.61 -27.18 -34.79
N ASN A 133 15.81 -26.78 -35.16
CA ASN A 133 16.26 -25.42 -34.88
C ASN A 133 15.69 -24.48 -35.95
N PHE A 134 14.63 -23.75 -35.59
CA PHE A 134 13.93 -22.83 -36.48
C PHE A 134 14.53 -21.43 -36.38
N LYS A 135 15.16 -20.95 -37.45
CA LYS A 135 15.89 -19.68 -37.50
C LYS A 135 15.38 -18.83 -38.66
N SER A 136 14.83 -17.66 -38.33
CA SER A 136 14.28 -16.70 -39.29
C SER A 136 14.95 -15.35 -39.08
N TYR A 137 15.69 -14.88 -40.09
CA TYR A 137 16.42 -13.60 -40.05
C TYR A 137 15.87 -12.65 -41.11
N ASN A 138 15.37 -11.48 -40.73
CA ASN A 138 14.81 -10.49 -41.67
C ASN A 138 13.90 -11.12 -42.73
N THR A 139 12.99 -11.99 -42.30
CA THR A 139 12.12 -12.77 -43.18
C THR A 139 10.68 -12.37 -42.92
N ASN A 140 9.95 -12.03 -43.99
CA ASN A 140 8.51 -11.83 -43.92
C ASN A 140 7.84 -13.21 -43.85
N LEU A 141 7.69 -13.70 -42.62
CA LEU A 141 7.15 -15.02 -42.34
C LEU A 141 5.63 -14.93 -42.21
N LEU A 142 4.91 -15.67 -43.04
CA LEU A 142 3.48 -15.90 -42.93
C LEU A 142 3.24 -17.38 -42.66
N VAL A 143 2.71 -17.70 -41.50
CA VAL A 143 2.24 -19.06 -41.19
C VAL A 143 0.72 -19.04 -41.13
N GLN A 144 0.09 -19.85 -41.96
CA GLN A 144 -1.36 -19.87 -42.11
C GLN A 144 -1.94 -21.28 -42.26
N GLY A 145 -3.27 -21.36 -42.23
CA GLY A 145 -4.02 -22.60 -42.41
C GLY A 145 -4.37 -23.28 -41.09
N ASN A 146 -4.29 -24.61 -41.05
CA ASN A 146 -4.65 -25.47 -39.92
C ASN A 146 -3.54 -26.48 -39.57
N GLY A 147 -2.28 -26.14 -39.87
CA GLY A 147 -1.12 -26.99 -39.62
C GLY A 147 -0.63 -26.96 -38.16
N TYR A 148 0.17 -27.95 -37.80
CA TYR A 148 0.88 -28.02 -36.52
C TYR A 148 2.38 -27.89 -36.75
N ILE A 149 3.02 -26.88 -36.14
CA ILE A 149 4.47 -26.65 -36.22
C ILE A 149 5.10 -26.98 -34.88
N ASN A 150 6.09 -27.85 -34.91
CA ASN A 150 6.83 -28.32 -33.75
C ASN A 150 8.32 -28.05 -33.96
N VAL A 151 8.93 -27.30 -33.05
CA VAL A 151 10.34 -26.89 -33.15
C VAL A 151 11.09 -27.22 -31.87
N THR A 152 12.40 -27.44 -31.97
CA THR A 152 13.27 -27.65 -30.80
C THR A 152 13.78 -26.35 -30.21
N GLN A 153 14.04 -25.34 -31.04
CA GLN A 153 14.44 -23.98 -30.63
C GLN A 153 13.96 -22.97 -31.66
N THR A 154 13.72 -21.73 -31.23
CA THR A 154 13.18 -20.67 -32.09
C THR A 154 14.05 -19.41 -32.05
N GLU A 155 14.46 -18.91 -33.20
CA GLU A 155 15.02 -17.57 -33.36
C GLU A 155 14.26 -16.85 -34.47
N ILE A 156 13.53 -15.79 -34.14
CA ILE A 156 12.87 -14.92 -35.12
C ILE A 156 13.42 -13.52 -34.93
N LEU A 157 14.41 -13.17 -35.74
CA LEU A 157 15.17 -11.92 -35.61
C LEU A 157 14.98 -11.03 -36.84
N GLY A 158 15.15 -9.72 -36.62
CA GLY A 158 15.10 -8.71 -37.67
C GLY A 158 13.99 -7.69 -37.48
N GLU A 159 13.75 -6.87 -38.50
CA GLU A 159 12.76 -5.79 -38.44
C GLU A 159 11.46 -6.12 -39.18
N ILE A 160 11.44 -7.23 -39.94
CA ILE A 160 10.31 -7.62 -40.77
C ILE A 160 9.33 -8.49 -39.97
N PRO A 161 8.01 -8.22 -40.01
CA PRO A 161 7.04 -8.95 -39.21
C PRO A 161 6.95 -10.45 -39.51
N ALA A 162 6.73 -11.24 -38.46
CA ALA A 162 6.25 -12.62 -38.52
C ALA A 162 4.76 -12.68 -38.17
N ASN A 163 3.95 -13.19 -39.09
CA ASN A 163 2.50 -13.26 -38.97
C ASN A 163 2.05 -14.72 -38.90
N PHE A 164 1.27 -15.04 -37.88
CA PHE A 164 0.65 -16.33 -37.67
C PHE A 164 -0.87 -16.13 -37.66
N ILE A 165 -1.54 -16.66 -38.68
CA ILE A 165 -2.98 -16.45 -38.92
C ILE A 165 -3.70 -17.79 -39.11
N GLY A 166 -5.01 -17.84 -38.89
CA GLY A 166 -5.81 -19.06 -39.11
C GLY A 166 -5.98 -19.93 -37.86
N ASN A 167 -5.83 -21.24 -37.96
CA ASN A 167 -5.88 -22.19 -36.83
C ASN A 167 -4.55 -22.95 -36.70
N VAL A 168 -3.45 -22.23 -36.84
CA VAL A 168 -2.10 -22.79 -36.71
C VAL A 168 -1.76 -22.93 -35.24
N SER A 169 -1.20 -24.09 -34.87
CA SER A 169 -0.52 -24.28 -33.58
C SER A 169 0.99 -24.29 -33.77
N PHE A 170 1.72 -23.63 -32.88
CA PHE A 170 3.18 -23.55 -32.90
C PHE A 170 3.74 -23.89 -31.52
N VAL A 171 4.62 -24.88 -31.45
CA VAL A 171 5.21 -25.36 -30.20
C VAL A 171 6.73 -25.29 -30.28
N SER A 172 7.37 -24.51 -29.41
CA SER A 172 8.82 -24.46 -29.22
C SER A 172 9.23 -25.24 -27.98
N ASN A 173 9.96 -26.35 -28.18
CA ASN A 173 10.35 -27.24 -27.07
C ASN A 173 11.58 -26.77 -26.27
N GLY A 174 12.24 -25.72 -26.72
CA GLY A 174 13.43 -25.16 -26.12
C GLY A 174 13.43 -23.63 -26.18
N PRO A 175 14.59 -22.98 -25.97
CA PRO A 175 14.69 -21.54 -25.90
C PRO A 175 14.14 -20.84 -27.16
N ALA A 176 13.52 -19.69 -26.96
CA ALA A 176 12.99 -18.84 -28.01
C ALA A 176 13.48 -17.39 -27.87
N SER A 177 14.01 -16.82 -28.96
CA SER A 177 14.37 -15.40 -29.04
C SER A 177 13.53 -14.73 -30.14
N LEU A 178 12.69 -13.77 -29.74
CA LEU A 178 11.68 -13.14 -30.56
C LEU A 178 11.96 -11.63 -30.65
N GLN A 179 12.78 -11.25 -31.62
CA GLN A 179 13.22 -9.86 -31.86
C GLN A 179 12.43 -9.16 -32.97
N ALA A 180 11.86 -9.92 -33.92
CA ALA A 180 11.06 -9.35 -34.98
C ALA A 180 9.63 -9.02 -34.53
N PRO A 181 8.94 -8.05 -35.15
CA PRO A 181 7.55 -7.79 -34.87
C PRO A 181 6.68 -9.05 -35.05
N MET A 182 5.88 -9.43 -34.07
CA MET A 182 5.06 -10.64 -34.14
C MET A 182 3.56 -10.32 -34.11
N ASN A 183 2.81 -10.87 -35.05
CA ASN A 183 1.36 -10.89 -35.00
C ASN A 183 0.86 -12.32 -34.94
N TRP A 184 0.12 -12.65 -33.89
CA TRP A 184 -0.50 -13.96 -33.74
C TRP A 184 -2.01 -13.78 -33.60
N SER A 185 -2.78 -14.28 -34.56
CA SER A 185 -4.24 -14.13 -34.62
C SER A 185 -4.94 -15.45 -34.94
N SER A 186 -4.49 -16.52 -34.29
CA SER A 186 -5.07 -17.85 -34.42
C SER A 186 -6.42 -17.95 -33.67
N GLN A 187 -7.48 -18.47 -34.28
CA GLN A 187 -8.77 -18.57 -33.58
C GLN A 187 -8.83 -19.75 -32.60
N ILE A 188 -8.10 -20.82 -32.88
CA ILE A 188 -8.15 -22.08 -32.12
C ILE A 188 -6.73 -22.61 -31.80
N GLY A 189 -5.72 -22.20 -32.58
CA GLY A 189 -4.38 -22.73 -32.41
C GLY A 189 -3.63 -22.09 -31.24
N LEU A 190 -2.85 -22.91 -30.55
CA LEU A 190 -2.09 -22.54 -29.37
C LEU A 190 -0.66 -22.14 -29.77
N LEU A 191 -0.16 -21.06 -29.17
CA LEU A 191 1.25 -20.70 -29.20
C LEU A 191 1.88 -21.16 -27.88
N GLU A 192 2.82 -22.10 -27.96
CA GLU A 192 3.38 -22.76 -26.79
C GLU A 192 4.92 -22.68 -26.78
N PHE A 193 5.46 -22.29 -25.62
CA PHE A 193 6.89 -22.27 -25.38
C PHE A 193 7.22 -23.10 -24.12
N ASN A 194 7.91 -24.22 -24.33
CA ASN A 194 8.36 -25.12 -23.28
C ASN A 194 9.75 -24.78 -22.72
N GLY A 195 10.49 -23.89 -23.39
CA GLY A 195 11.77 -23.34 -22.93
C GLY A 195 11.68 -21.87 -22.53
N ALA A 196 12.82 -21.31 -22.13
CA ALA A 196 12.99 -19.89 -21.84
C ALA A 196 12.64 -19.00 -23.04
N VAL A 197 11.99 -17.86 -22.82
CA VAL A 197 11.58 -16.95 -23.89
C VAL A 197 12.03 -15.51 -23.64
N GLU A 198 12.66 -14.91 -24.65
CA GLU A 198 12.98 -13.49 -24.69
C GLU A 198 12.18 -12.80 -25.80
N ILE A 199 11.39 -11.78 -25.44
CA ILE A 199 10.58 -10.99 -26.37
C ILE A 199 11.04 -9.53 -26.36
N THR A 200 11.81 -9.17 -27.38
CA THR A 200 12.42 -7.84 -27.57
C THR A 200 11.84 -7.10 -28.78
N GLY A 201 11.10 -7.80 -29.65
CA GLY A 201 10.32 -7.21 -30.74
C GLY A 201 8.86 -6.92 -30.35
N PRO A 202 8.22 -5.89 -30.93
CA PRO A 202 6.83 -5.58 -30.62
C PRO A 202 5.89 -6.73 -31.01
N PHE A 203 4.86 -6.98 -30.21
CA PHE A 203 3.98 -8.12 -30.43
C PHE A 203 2.49 -7.78 -30.28
N ASN A 204 1.67 -8.49 -31.04
CA ASN A 204 0.22 -8.50 -30.92
C ASN A 204 -0.28 -9.94 -31.02
N ILE A 205 -0.62 -10.52 -29.86
CA ILE A 205 -1.04 -11.92 -29.72
C ILE A 205 -2.51 -11.93 -29.30
N ALA A 206 -3.40 -12.08 -30.27
CA ALA A 206 -4.86 -12.08 -30.07
C ALA A 206 -5.40 -13.45 -29.59
N SER A 207 -4.54 -14.45 -29.45
CA SER A 207 -4.89 -15.83 -29.09
C SER A 207 -4.23 -16.26 -27.78
N PRO A 208 -4.61 -17.41 -27.20
CA PRO A 208 -3.92 -17.95 -26.04
C PRO A 208 -2.45 -18.29 -26.33
N ILE A 209 -1.59 -17.92 -25.38
CA ILE A 209 -0.16 -18.25 -25.36
C ILE A 209 0.20 -18.92 -24.03
N ALA A 210 1.08 -19.93 -24.07
CA ALA A 210 1.56 -20.63 -22.90
C ALA A 210 3.09 -20.59 -22.80
N PHE A 211 3.59 -20.22 -21.62
CA PHE A 211 4.99 -20.21 -21.23
C PHE A 211 5.23 -21.19 -20.07
N TYR A 212 5.94 -22.29 -20.33
CA TYR A 212 6.19 -23.30 -19.31
C TYR A 212 7.52 -23.10 -18.54
N GLN A 213 8.30 -22.09 -18.90
CA GLN A 213 9.50 -21.64 -18.18
C GLN A 213 9.48 -20.11 -18.05
N TRP A 214 10.60 -19.53 -17.62
CA TRP A 214 10.72 -18.08 -17.48
C TRP A 214 10.57 -17.37 -18.83
N VAL A 215 9.91 -16.21 -18.79
CA VAL A 215 9.75 -15.29 -19.92
C VAL A 215 10.16 -13.89 -19.52
N GLU A 216 10.89 -13.24 -20.42
CA GLU A 216 11.36 -11.87 -20.29
C GLU A 216 10.85 -11.04 -21.47
N ILE A 217 10.19 -9.93 -21.17
CA ILE A 217 9.58 -9.03 -22.16
C ILE A 217 10.17 -7.64 -21.97
N SER A 218 10.97 -7.22 -22.94
CA SER A 218 11.59 -5.90 -23.03
C SER A 218 11.08 -5.10 -24.24
N SER A 219 9.81 -5.34 -24.60
CA SER A 219 9.14 -4.66 -25.70
C SER A 219 7.66 -4.38 -25.43
N ASN A 220 7.08 -3.46 -26.21
CA ASN A 220 5.66 -3.11 -26.12
C ASN A 220 4.80 -4.12 -26.87
N GLY A 221 3.64 -4.45 -26.30
CA GLY A 221 2.71 -5.34 -27.01
C GLY A 221 1.42 -5.64 -26.28
N THR A 222 0.60 -6.45 -26.94
CA THR A 222 -0.70 -6.91 -26.46
C THR A 222 -0.76 -8.45 -26.50
N MET A 223 -1.29 -9.06 -25.45
CA MET A 223 -1.63 -10.48 -25.38
C MET A 223 -3.08 -10.62 -24.91
N ASN A 224 -3.84 -11.54 -25.51
CA ASN A 224 -5.20 -11.81 -25.07
C ASN A 224 -5.18 -12.67 -23.79
N GLN A 225 -4.74 -13.93 -23.89
CA GLN A 225 -4.69 -14.84 -22.74
C GLN A 225 -3.29 -15.44 -22.58
N VAL A 226 -2.73 -15.33 -21.38
CA VAL A 226 -1.39 -15.84 -21.04
C VAL A 226 -1.48 -16.90 -19.96
N PHE A 227 -0.91 -18.07 -20.23
CA PHE A 227 -0.64 -19.09 -19.24
C PHE A 227 0.87 -19.11 -18.94
N PHE A 228 1.27 -19.09 -17.67
CA PHE A 228 2.68 -19.13 -17.30
C PHE A 228 2.93 -19.99 -16.07
N SER A 229 4.06 -20.69 -15.97
CA SER A 229 4.35 -21.58 -14.82
C SER A 229 5.50 -21.13 -13.91
N ASP A 230 6.37 -20.23 -14.36
CA ASP A 230 7.56 -19.80 -13.60
C ASP A 230 7.60 -18.27 -13.43
N TYR A 231 8.62 -17.59 -13.95
CA TYR A 231 8.74 -16.13 -13.92
C TYR A 231 8.17 -15.49 -15.17
N PHE A 232 7.35 -14.45 -15.00
CA PHE A 232 6.88 -13.58 -16.06
C PHE A 232 7.38 -12.15 -15.82
N THR A 233 8.44 -11.75 -16.50
CA THR A 233 9.12 -10.47 -16.28
C THR A 233 8.85 -9.50 -17.41
N ILE A 234 8.49 -8.26 -17.05
CA ILE A 234 8.38 -7.12 -17.96
C ILE A 234 9.38 -6.05 -17.52
N GLU A 235 10.24 -5.64 -18.43
CA GLU A 235 11.39 -4.77 -18.16
C GLU A 235 11.72 -3.82 -19.34
N GLY A 236 12.82 -3.06 -19.23
CA GLY A 236 13.26 -2.16 -20.29
C GLY A 236 12.36 -0.95 -20.55
N GLY A 237 11.52 -0.54 -19.60
CA GLY A 237 10.54 0.53 -19.78
C GLY A 237 9.36 0.16 -20.69
N SER A 238 9.07 -1.14 -20.80
CA SER A 238 8.06 -1.67 -21.71
C SER A 238 6.64 -1.49 -21.19
N SER A 239 5.68 -1.44 -22.10
CA SER A 239 4.25 -1.35 -21.81
C SER A 239 3.51 -2.54 -22.44
N VAL A 240 3.08 -3.48 -21.59
CA VAL A 240 2.42 -4.72 -22.00
C VAL A 240 0.98 -4.73 -21.54
N HIS A 241 0.05 -5.01 -22.45
CA HIS A 241 -1.37 -5.17 -22.14
C HIS A 241 -1.75 -6.64 -22.27
N ILE A 242 -2.35 -7.20 -21.22
CA ILE A 242 -2.79 -8.60 -21.18
C ILE A 242 -4.26 -8.63 -20.78
N ASP A 243 -5.13 -9.25 -21.58
CA ASP A 243 -6.55 -9.30 -21.21
C ASP A 243 -6.76 -10.24 -20.01
N GLN A 244 -6.17 -11.43 -20.05
CA GLN A 244 -6.23 -12.46 -19.01
C GLN A 244 -4.86 -13.11 -18.78
N ILE A 245 -4.49 -13.27 -17.51
CA ILE A 245 -3.26 -13.97 -17.10
C ILE A 245 -3.57 -15.03 -16.05
N ASP A 246 -3.08 -16.25 -16.27
CA ASP A 246 -3.31 -17.41 -15.43
C ASP A 246 -1.98 -18.12 -15.11
N SER A 247 -1.69 -18.31 -13.82
CA SER A 247 -0.54 -19.11 -13.39
C SER A 247 -0.87 -20.60 -13.44
N LEU A 248 0.00 -21.41 -14.03
CA LEU A 248 -0.12 -22.85 -14.12
C LEU A 248 0.37 -23.58 -12.87
N LEU A 249 1.23 -22.96 -12.06
CA LEU A 249 1.80 -23.55 -10.84
C LEU A 249 1.60 -22.63 -9.62
N SER A 250 1.53 -23.24 -8.44
CA SER A 250 1.59 -22.50 -7.18
C SER A 250 3.01 -22.00 -6.95
N GLY A 251 3.24 -20.69 -7.04
CA GLY A 251 4.56 -20.07 -6.84
C GLY A 251 5.11 -19.34 -8.07
N SER A 252 4.39 -19.34 -9.19
CA SER A 252 4.73 -18.50 -10.34
C SER A 252 4.72 -17.02 -9.94
N LEU A 253 5.64 -16.22 -10.48
CA LEU A 253 5.87 -14.83 -10.07
C LEU A 253 5.79 -13.91 -11.28
N VAL A 254 5.03 -12.81 -11.16
CA VAL A 254 5.04 -11.74 -12.16
C VAL A 254 5.90 -10.58 -11.66
N ASN A 255 6.89 -10.16 -12.44
CA ASN A 255 7.78 -9.04 -12.15
C ASN A 255 7.54 -7.90 -13.14
N VAL A 256 7.35 -6.69 -12.64
CA VAL A 256 7.30 -5.46 -13.45
C VAL A 256 8.38 -4.53 -12.93
N ILE A 257 9.45 -4.37 -13.70
CA ILE A 257 10.68 -3.69 -13.27
C ILE A 257 11.15 -2.67 -14.31
N GLU A 258 12.19 -1.89 -13.96
CA GLU A 258 12.81 -0.91 -14.86
C GLU A 258 11.83 0.11 -15.49
N GLN A 259 10.94 0.71 -14.69
CA GLN A 259 9.93 1.68 -15.13
C GLN A 259 8.91 1.13 -16.14
N SER A 260 8.73 -0.19 -16.18
CA SER A 260 7.78 -0.83 -17.09
C SER A 260 6.34 -0.73 -16.60
N SER A 261 5.39 -1.08 -17.47
CA SER A 261 3.96 -1.07 -17.20
C SER A 261 3.28 -2.35 -17.66
N LEU A 262 2.47 -2.94 -16.78
CA LEU A 262 1.60 -4.07 -17.10
C LEU A 262 0.13 -3.65 -16.92
N TYR A 263 -0.68 -3.83 -17.96
CA TYR A 263 -2.12 -3.59 -17.92
C TYR A 263 -2.86 -4.92 -17.98
N LEU A 264 -3.64 -5.24 -16.95
CA LEU A 264 -4.53 -6.41 -16.97
C LEU A 264 -5.98 -5.95 -17.18
N ALA A 265 -6.74 -6.57 -18.11
CA ALA A 265 -8.06 -6.05 -18.49
C ALA A 265 -9.28 -6.77 -17.88
N THR A 266 -9.22 -8.08 -17.61
CA THR A 266 -10.42 -8.87 -17.27
C THR A 266 -10.50 -9.35 -15.82
N GLN A 267 -11.73 -9.44 -15.30
CA GLN A 267 -12.08 -10.05 -14.01
C GLN A 267 -12.83 -11.37 -14.28
N PRO A 268 -12.78 -12.37 -13.38
CA PRO A 268 -11.99 -12.41 -12.15
C PRO A 268 -10.55 -12.82 -12.42
N PHE A 269 -9.58 -12.14 -11.81
CA PHE A 269 -8.29 -12.78 -11.64
C PHE A 269 -8.46 -13.82 -10.52
N SER A 270 -8.07 -15.07 -10.78
CA SER A 270 -7.74 -16.01 -9.68
C SER A 270 -6.80 -15.30 -8.71
N PRO A 271 -6.82 -15.58 -7.39
CA PRO A 271 -5.96 -14.91 -6.42
C PRO A 271 -4.55 -14.82 -6.99
N LEU A 272 -4.14 -13.61 -7.33
CA LEU A 272 -2.83 -13.39 -7.91
C LEU A 272 -1.88 -13.43 -6.72
N ASN A 273 -1.33 -14.61 -6.52
CA ASN A 273 -0.29 -14.82 -5.54
C ASN A 273 1.00 -14.41 -6.27
N PHE A 274 1.78 -13.49 -5.69
CA PHE A 274 3.13 -13.14 -6.13
C PHE A 274 3.23 -12.16 -7.33
N PHE A 275 3.18 -10.85 -7.04
CA PHE A 275 3.75 -9.81 -7.91
C PHE A 275 4.95 -9.13 -7.24
N THR A 276 5.89 -8.69 -8.06
CA THR A 276 6.90 -7.70 -7.69
C THR A 276 6.79 -6.50 -8.61
N ILE A 277 6.67 -5.30 -8.05
CA ILE A 277 6.65 -4.05 -8.81
C ILE A 277 7.78 -3.16 -8.28
N GLU A 278 8.84 -3.00 -9.05
CA GLU A 278 10.07 -2.32 -8.66
C GLU A 278 10.43 -1.20 -9.65
N ASP A 279 11.43 -0.40 -9.31
CA ASP A 279 11.97 0.71 -10.12
C ASP A 279 10.93 1.69 -10.65
N ARG A 280 9.94 2.05 -9.82
CA ARG A 280 8.83 2.96 -10.20
C ARG A 280 7.96 2.42 -11.34
N SER A 281 7.98 1.11 -11.57
CA SER A 281 7.11 0.45 -12.53
C SER A 281 5.65 0.50 -12.08
N THR A 282 4.73 0.24 -13.01
CA THR A 282 3.29 0.36 -12.76
C THR A 282 2.52 -0.90 -13.15
N LEU A 283 1.65 -1.37 -12.27
CA LEU A 283 0.67 -2.42 -12.56
C LEU A 283 -0.73 -1.81 -12.59
N TYR A 284 -1.49 -2.02 -13.66
CA TYR A 284 -2.87 -1.56 -13.81
C TYR A 284 -3.83 -2.75 -13.76
N LEU A 285 -4.81 -2.70 -12.86
CA LEU A 285 -5.78 -3.78 -12.63
C LEU A 285 -7.23 -3.24 -12.55
N PRO A 286 -8.25 -3.94 -13.07
CA PRO A 286 -9.65 -3.65 -12.75
C PRO A 286 -9.99 -3.97 -11.29
N SER A 287 -11.03 -3.35 -10.74
CA SER A 287 -11.48 -3.58 -9.37
C SER A 287 -12.12 -4.96 -9.14
N GLY A 288 -12.03 -5.49 -7.92
CA GLY A 288 -12.69 -6.74 -7.52
C GLY A 288 -11.77 -7.95 -7.30
N GLY A 289 -10.46 -7.78 -7.46
CA GLY A 289 -9.48 -8.84 -7.24
C GLY A 289 -9.08 -9.00 -5.77
N LEU A 290 -8.59 -10.20 -5.44
CA LEU A 290 -7.84 -10.48 -4.22
C LEU A 290 -6.35 -10.55 -4.59
N ILE A 291 -5.53 -9.70 -3.97
CA ILE A 291 -4.09 -9.66 -4.19
C ILE A 291 -3.40 -10.10 -2.91
N ASN A 292 -2.78 -11.27 -2.96
CA ASN A 292 -2.08 -11.85 -1.83
C ASN A 292 -0.56 -11.69 -2.00
N ASP A 293 0.14 -11.65 -0.87
CA ASP A 293 1.54 -12.07 -0.84
C ASP A 293 2.45 -11.27 -1.79
N LEU A 294 2.27 -9.95 -1.77
CA LEU A 294 3.25 -9.01 -2.29
C LEU A 294 4.50 -9.10 -1.40
N PHE A 295 5.52 -9.88 -1.82
CA PHE A 295 6.60 -10.40 -0.94
C PHE A 295 7.95 -9.66 -1.01
N ARG A 296 8.05 -8.50 -1.67
CA ARG A 296 9.34 -7.84 -1.89
C ARG A 296 9.32 -6.35 -1.58
N THR A 297 10.52 -5.79 -1.50
CA THR A 297 10.88 -4.36 -1.34
C THR A 297 10.43 -3.48 -2.53
N GLY A 298 9.29 -3.79 -3.14
CA GLY A 298 8.75 -3.10 -4.30
C GLY A 298 8.50 -1.63 -3.98
N ASN A 299 8.97 -0.74 -4.85
CA ASN A 299 8.75 0.71 -4.82
C ASN A 299 7.89 1.19 -6.01
N GLY A 300 7.18 0.25 -6.65
CA GLY A 300 6.30 0.51 -7.78
C GLY A 300 4.94 1.07 -7.39
N THR A 301 4.13 1.36 -8.41
CA THR A 301 2.76 1.85 -8.27
C THR A 301 1.77 0.81 -8.76
N LEU A 302 0.74 0.57 -7.97
CA LEU A 302 -0.44 -0.17 -8.39
C LEU A 302 -1.57 0.80 -8.71
N VAL A 303 -2.27 0.57 -9.81
CA VAL A 303 -3.40 1.41 -10.26
C VAL A 303 -4.65 0.56 -10.44
N ILE A 304 -5.69 0.83 -9.66
CA ILE A 304 -7.03 0.25 -9.87
C ILE A 304 -7.81 1.13 -10.85
N THR A 305 -8.06 0.59 -12.04
CA THR A 305 -8.52 1.34 -13.23
C THR A 305 -10.03 1.58 -13.29
N ASP A 306 -10.82 0.91 -12.45
CA ASP A 306 -12.27 1.15 -12.33
C ASP A 306 -12.76 1.12 -10.87
N SER A 307 -14.04 1.40 -10.66
CA SER A 307 -14.66 1.60 -9.34
C SER A 307 -15.83 0.65 -9.06
N LYS A 308 -15.91 -0.47 -9.76
CA LYS A 308 -17.10 -1.34 -9.79
C LYS A 308 -17.20 -2.23 -8.55
N LYS A 309 -16.08 -2.67 -7.99
CA LYS A 309 -15.99 -3.64 -6.88
C LYS A 309 -14.95 -3.18 -5.85
N VAL A 310 -14.96 -3.81 -4.69
CA VAL A 310 -13.90 -3.64 -3.68
C VAL A 310 -12.72 -4.52 -4.07
N THR A 311 -11.51 -3.97 -4.02
CA THR A 311 -10.28 -4.74 -4.20
C THR A 311 -9.64 -4.97 -2.83
N THR A 312 -9.33 -6.24 -2.52
CA THR A 312 -8.77 -6.65 -1.24
C THR A 312 -7.29 -6.98 -1.38
N PHE A 313 -6.49 -6.47 -0.45
CA PHE A 313 -5.04 -6.62 -0.43
C PHE A 313 -4.56 -7.27 0.85
N TYR A 314 -3.78 -8.35 0.73
CA TYR A 314 -2.99 -8.93 1.81
C TYR A 314 -1.52 -8.55 1.62
N LEU A 315 -1.02 -7.63 2.45
CA LEU A 315 0.21 -6.88 2.20
C LEU A 315 1.30 -7.17 3.24
N TYR A 316 2.49 -7.49 2.75
CA TYR A 316 3.74 -7.57 3.51
C TYR A 316 4.82 -6.62 2.95
N GLN A 317 4.47 -5.70 2.04
CA GLN A 317 5.43 -4.78 1.42
C GLN A 317 5.55 -3.45 2.19
N PRO A 318 6.78 -2.98 2.45
CA PRO A 318 7.00 -1.70 3.12
C PRO A 318 6.74 -0.46 2.21
N TYR A 319 6.85 -0.56 0.88
CA TYR A 319 6.87 0.64 0.00
C TYR A 319 5.89 0.61 -1.19
N LEU A 320 4.63 0.22 -0.97
CA LEU A 320 3.63 0.14 -2.04
C LEU A 320 2.85 1.45 -2.24
N SER A 321 2.91 2.04 -3.43
CA SER A 321 2.00 3.14 -3.83
C SER A 321 0.75 2.57 -4.50
N VAL A 322 -0.46 2.97 -4.09
CA VAL A 322 -1.73 2.46 -4.65
C VAL A 322 -2.62 3.61 -5.11
N THR A 323 -2.75 3.82 -6.41
CA THR A 323 -3.79 4.72 -6.95
C THR A 323 -5.04 3.91 -7.22
N SER A 324 -6.21 4.35 -6.78
CA SER A 324 -7.45 3.58 -6.99
C SER A 324 -8.63 4.49 -7.30
N LEU A 325 -9.40 4.15 -8.33
CA LEU A 325 -10.73 4.73 -8.55
C LEU A 325 -11.82 4.03 -7.73
N GLY A 326 -11.57 2.82 -7.22
CA GLY A 326 -12.50 2.00 -6.44
C GLY A 326 -12.22 2.00 -4.94
N SER A 327 -13.08 1.31 -4.20
CA SER A 327 -12.89 1.05 -2.77
C SER A 327 -11.82 -0.03 -2.54
N LEU A 328 -11.04 0.14 -1.48
CA LEU A 328 -9.94 -0.75 -1.10
C LEU A 328 -10.15 -1.32 0.29
N GLU A 329 -9.77 -2.56 0.46
CA GLU A 329 -9.61 -3.23 1.75
C GLU A 329 -8.14 -3.63 1.88
N LEU A 330 -7.45 -3.09 2.88
CA LEU A 330 -6.03 -3.34 3.09
C LEU A 330 -5.86 -4.13 4.40
N ILE A 331 -5.21 -5.29 4.29
CA ILE A 331 -5.00 -6.24 5.38
C ILE A 331 -3.50 -6.54 5.45
N GLY A 332 -2.83 -6.19 6.55
CA GLY A 332 -1.42 -6.52 6.78
C GLY A 332 -0.56 -5.35 7.28
N ASN A 333 0.75 -5.58 7.39
CA ASN A 333 1.73 -4.58 7.84
C ASN A 333 2.14 -3.71 6.65
N LEU A 334 1.80 -2.43 6.73
CA LEU A 334 2.16 -1.41 5.76
C LEU A 334 3.20 -0.48 6.40
N ASP A 335 4.14 0.06 5.62
CA ASP A 335 4.99 1.19 6.06
C ASP A 335 4.65 2.49 5.30
N THR A 336 4.45 2.41 3.97
CA THR A 336 4.03 3.56 3.14
C THR A 336 2.95 3.12 2.14
N VAL A 337 1.73 3.63 2.26
CA VAL A 337 0.67 3.46 1.25
C VAL A 337 0.06 4.79 0.89
N THR A 338 0.37 5.31 -0.29
CA THR A 338 -0.30 6.49 -0.83
C THR A 338 -1.53 6.03 -1.60
N VAL A 339 -2.71 6.18 -0.99
CA VAL A 339 -3.99 6.06 -1.72
C VAL A 339 -4.33 7.40 -2.35
N THR A 340 -4.60 7.44 -3.65
CA THR A 340 -5.20 8.61 -4.33
C THR A 340 -6.39 8.16 -5.18
N GLY A 341 -7.57 8.75 -4.96
CA GLY A 341 -8.82 8.30 -5.58
C GLY A 341 -10.02 9.20 -5.33
N GLN A 342 -10.84 9.44 -6.35
CA GLN A 342 -12.13 10.12 -6.20
C GLN A 342 -13.19 9.09 -5.75
N ASN A 343 -13.78 9.29 -4.56
CA ASN A 343 -14.83 8.45 -3.93
C ASN A 343 -14.42 7.06 -3.42
N SER A 344 -13.13 6.77 -3.29
CA SER A 344 -12.65 5.52 -2.70
C SER A 344 -12.88 5.49 -1.18
N ASN A 345 -13.44 4.37 -0.67
CA ASN A 345 -13.38 4.04 0.76
C ASN A 345 -12.17 3.16 1.02
N VAL A 346 -11.54 3.31 2.18
CA VAL A 346 -10.43 2.46 2.64
C VAL A 346 -10.82 1.84 3.97
N THR A 347 -10.82 0.51 4.02
CA THR A 347 -10.97 -0.28 5.26
C THR A 347 -9.61 -0.84 5.68
N LEU A 348 -9.26 -0.67 6.95
CA LEU A 348 -8.04 -1.19 7.58
C LEU A 348 -8.43 -2.18 8.69
N GLU A 349 -8.15 -3.48 8.50
CA GLU A 349 -8.54 -4.54 9.45
C GLU A 349 -7.42 -4.97 10.40
N ASN A 350 -6.16 -4.64 10.11
CA ASN A 350 -4.97 -5.00 10.91
C ASN A 350 -4.01 -3.82 11.10
N VAL A 351 -2.91 -4.03 11.85
CA VAL A 351 -1.92 -2.99 12.18
C VAL A 351 -1.26 -2.45 10.91
N SER A 352 -1.41 -1.16 10.63
CA SER A 352 -0.83 -0.50 9.47
C SER A 352 -0.10 0.78 9.87
N ASN A 353 1.19 0.90 9.50
CA ASN A 353 1.88 2.19 9.50
C ASN A 353 1.74 2.79 8.09
N VAL A 354 1.16 3.97 7.96
CA VAL A 354 0.91 4.57 6.64
C VAL A 354 1.46 5.97 6.64
N ASN A 355 2.51 6.22 5.87
CA ASN A 355 3.10 7.56 5.84
C ASN A 355 2.11 8.67 5.45
N SER A 356 1.21 8.45 4.48
CA SER A 356 0.17 9.41 4.09
C SER A 356 -1.02 8.72 3.44
N ILE A 357 -2.26 9.11 3.75
CA ILE A 357 -3.48 8.58 3.10
C ILE A 357 -4.34 9.73 2.57
N SER A 358 -4.77 9.66 1.31
CA SER A 358 -5.60 10.69 0.67
C SER A 358 -6.80 10.08 -0.04
N VAL A 359 -7.97 10.15 0.59
CA VAL A 359 -9.21 9.56 0.05
C VAL A 359 -10.30 10.62 -0.02
N ASN A 360 -11.06 10.67 -1.11
CA ASN A 360 -12.26 11.53 -1.17
C ASN A 360 -13.53 10.82 -0.64
N GLY A 361 -13.34 9.78 0.19
CA GLY A 361 -14.39 8.94 0.77
C GLY A 361 -14.22 8.73 2.28
N LEU A 362 -14.54 7.53 2.76
CA LEU A 362 -14.44 7.14 4.16
C LEU A 362 -13.10 6.41 4.42
N ILE A 363 -12.38 6.81 5.47
CA ILE A 363 -11.39 5.94 6.12
C ILE A 363 -12.10 5.21 7.27
N PHE A 364 -12.12 3.88 7.23
CA PHE A 364 -12.65 3.03 8.28
C PHE A 364 -11.52 2.19 8.89
N ILE A 365 -11.24 2.40 10.17
CA ILE A 365 -10.26 1.61 10.93
C ILE A 365 -11.05 0.63 11.79
N ASP A 366 -11.00 -0.65 11.48
CA ASP A 366 -11.76 -1.67 12.21
C ASP A 366 -11.21 -1.87 13.63
N ILE A 367 -11.95 -2.60 14.48
CA ILE A 367 -11.65 -2.81 15.91
C ILE A 367 -10.25 -3.40 16.13
N ALA A 368 -9.79 -4.30 15.26
CA ALA A 368 -8.44 -4.87 15.31
C ALA A 368 -7.38 -4.03 14.57
N GLY A 369 -7.83 -3.02 13.82
CA GLY A 369 -6.98 -2.18 13.00
C GLY A 369 -6.23 -1.10 13.79
N SER A 370 -5.07 -0.70 13.28
CA SER A 370 -4.42 0.53 13.68
C SER A 370 -3.89 1.29 12.47
N LEU A 371 -3.95 2.62 12.52
CA LEU A 371 -3.42 3.51 11.50
C LEU A 371 -2.51 4.54 12.14
N THR A 372 -1.24 4.57 11.75
CA THR A 372 -0.31 5.66 12.10
C THR A 372 -0.06 6.51 10.87
N VAL A 373 -0.37 7.81 10.92
CA VAL A 373 -0.14 8.77 9.84
C VAL A 373 1.03 9.68 10.19
N SER A 374 2.16 9.54 9.49
CA SER A 374 3.37 10.34 9.74
C SER A 374 3.37 11.71 9.05
N GLN A 375 2.64 11.84 7.93
CA GLN A 375 2.46 13.09 7.17
C GLN A 375 0.98 13.53 7.17
N GLN A 376 0.59 14.41 6.24
CA GLN A 376 -0.79 14.89 6.15
C GLN A 376 -1.72 13.85 5.51
N ALA A 377 -2.83 13.56 6.17
CA ALA A 377 -3.93 12.77 5.60
C ALA A 377 -5.09 13.66 5.12
N LEU A 378 -5.79 13.21 4.07
CA LEU A 378 -7.00 13.84 3.54
C LEU A 378 -8.11 12.79 3.46
N ALA A 379 -9.29 13.10 4.00
CA ALA A 379 -10.45 12.22 3.97
C ALA A 379 -11.75 13.03 3.87
N LYS A 380 -12.83 12.50 3.28
CA LYS A 380 -14.15 13.12 3.47
C LYS A 380 -14.63 12.91 4.89
N ASN A 381 -14.59 11.66 5.36
CA ASN A 381 -14.93 11.26 6.72
C ASN A 381 -13.93 10.21 7.23
N VAL A 382 -13.77 10.13 8.55
CA VAL A 382 -12.94 9.13 9.22
C VAL A 382 -13.75 8.50 10.34
N LEU A 383 -13.77 7.17 10.40
CA LEU A 383 -14.40 6.39 11.45
C LEU A 383 -13.36 5.44 12.07
N VAL A 384 -13.09 5.63 13.36
CA VAL A 384 -12.07 4.90 14.12
C VAL A 384 -12.77 3.95 15.09
N SER A 385 -12.69 2.64 14.82
CA SER A 385 -13.10 1.57 15.75
C SER A 385 -11.92 0.90 16.45
N GLY A 386 -10.74 0.90 15.83
CA GLY A 386 -9.48 0.47 16.41
C GLY A 386 -8.66 1.64 16.97
N SER A 387 -7.49 1.91 16.39
CA SER A 387 -6.62 3.02 16.81
C SER A 387 -6.11 3.89 15.66
N LEU A 388 -6.04 5.20 15.88
CA LEU A 388 -5.50 6.19 14.94
C LEU A 388 -4.44 7.05 15.64
N THR A 389 -3.23 7.11 15.11
CA THR A 389 -2.15 7.99 15.56
C THR A 389 -1.79 8.99 14.46
N LEU A 390 -1.78 10.30 14.78
CA LEU A 390 -1.49 11.38 13.84
C LEU A 390 -0.22 12.13 14.27
N TYR A 391 0.81 12.11 13.42
CA TYR A 391 2.02 12.93 13.57
C TYR A 391 2.10 14.08 12.56
N GLY A 392 1.52 13.93 11.36
CA GLY A 392 1.53 14.98 10.32
C GLY A 392 0.18 15.67 10.09
N GLY A 393 -0.86 15.26 10.82
CA GLY A 393 -2.21 15.85 10.77
C GLY A 393 -3.19 15.18 9.81
N ILE A 394 -4.44 15.65 9.83
CA ILE A 394 -5.52 15.17 8.96
C ILE A 394 -6.50 16.30 8.65
N SER A 395 -7.06 16.32 7.44
CA SER A 395 -8.21 17.17 7.11
C SER A 395 -9.38 16.28 6.69
N SER A 396 -10.52 16.48 7.34
CA SER A 396 -11.78 15.81 7.01
C SER A 396 -12.99 16.57 7.50
N ASN A 397 -14.17 16.30 6.93
CA ASN A 397 -15.40 16.92 7.44
C ASN A 397 -15.72 16.43 8.86
N ARG A 398 -15.46 15.15 9.13
CA ARG A 398 -15.78 14.50 10.39
C ARG A 398 -14.79 13.40 10.73
N LEU A 399 -14.40 13.32 12.00
CA LEU A 399 -13.58 12.25 12.56
C LEU A 399 -14.32 11.67 13.77
N ASP A 400 -14.89 10.47 13.63
CA ASP A 400 -15.62 9.80 14.70
C ASP A 400 -14.73 8.72 15.35
N VAL A 401 -14.54 8.79 16.66
CA VAL A 401 -13.79 7.82 17.47
C VAL A 401 -14.82 7.02 18.27
N THR A 402 -15.02 5.74 17.96
CA THR A 402 -16.08 4.92 18.58
C THR A 402 -15.68 4.43 19.98
N ILE A 403 -16.60 3.72 20.66
CA ILE A 403 -16.36 3.21 22.02
C ILE A 403 -15.22 2.18 21.98
N PHE A 404 -14.34 2.19 22.97
CA PHE A 404 -13.13 1.34 23.07
C PHE A 404 -12.03 1.60 22.03
N SER A 405 -12.23 2.54 21.12
CA SER A 405 -11.21 2.97 20.16
C SER A 405 -10.30 4.07 20.73
N SER A 406 -9.17 4.34 20.06
CA SER A 406 -8.25 5.39 20.47
C SER A 406 -7.79 6.30 19.32
N LEU A 407 -7.69 7.59 19.61
CA LEU A 407 -7.08 8.60 18.75
C LEU A 407 -5.90 9.24 19.50
N ILE A 408 -4.73 9.34 18.88
CA ILE A 408 -3.54 10.01 19.40
C ILE A 408 -3.15 11.10 18.40
N ILE A 409 -2.96 12.33 18.88
CA ILE A 409 -2.57 13.50 18.09
C ILE A 409 -1.28 14.06 18.70
N SER A 410 -0.19 14.02 17.93
CA SER A 410 1.16 14.30 18.43
C SER A 410 1.96 15.17 17.46
N ASN A 411 3.17 15.59 17.86
CA ASN A 411 4.16 16.31 17.03
C ASN A 411 3.67 17.61 16.39
N ASN A 412 2.91 18.43 17.12
CA ASN A 412 2.33 19.68 16.60
C ASN A 412 1.42 19.46 15.37
N SER A 413 0.78 18.29 15.29
CA SER A 413 -0.17 17.96 14.23
C SER A 413 -1.30 18.98 14.12
N TYR A 414 -1.78 19.16 12.89
CA TYR A 414 -3.00 19.91 12.59
C TYR A 414 -4.14 18.97 12.19
N VAL A 415 -5.23 18.99 12.95
CA VAL A 415 -6.46 18.23 12.68
C VAL A 415 -7.55 19.20 12.25
N ASP A 416 -7.70 19.39 10.95
CA ASP A 416 -8.79 20.13 10.34
C ASP A 416 -10.04 19.26 10.22
N SER A 417 -10.54 18.78 11.37
CA SER A 417 -11.70 17.90 11.46
C SER A 417 -12.51 18.17 12.72
N SER A 418 -13.83 18.01 12.63
CA SER A 418 -14.68 17.90 13.82
C SER A 418 -14.54 16.51 14.43
N VAL A 419 -13.85 16.42 15.57
CA VAL A 419 -13.61 15.17 16.30
C VAL A 419 -14.78 14.86 17.21
N ASN A 420 -15.56 13.82 16.90
CA ASN A 420 -16.59 13.29 17.78
C ASN A 420 -16.05 12.05 18.50
N SER A 421 -15.78 12.16 19.80
CA SER A 421 -15.15 11.09 20.56
C SER A 421 -16.13 10.39 21.49
N TYR A 422 -16.34 9.11 21.26
CA TYR A 422 -16.98 8.15 22.17
C TYR A 422 -15.93 7.24 22.86
N GLY A 423 -14.68 7.27 22.40
CA GLY A 423 -13.56 6.48 22.91
C GLY A 423 -12.54 7.32 23.67
N ARG A 424 -11.25 6.99 23.50
CA ARG A 424 -10.14 7.74 24.10
C ARG A 424 -9.47 8.65 23.06
N THR A 425 -9.29 9.92 23.37
CA THR A 425 -8.52 10.87 22.56
C THR A 425 -7.34 11.38 23.39
N THR A 426 -6.11 11.23 22.90
CA THR A 426 -4.89 11.74 23.52
C THR A 426 -4.28 12.83 22.65
N ILE A 427 -3.91 13.96 23.23
CA ILE A 427 -3.39 15.13 22.51
C ILE A 427 -2.13 15.62 23.21
N ASP A 428 -1.06 15.82 22.44
CA ASP A 428 0.17 16.46 22.90
C ASP A 428 0.13 17.99 22.75
N SER A 429 0.97 18.68 23.52
CA SER A 429 1.13 20.14 23.44
C SER A 429 1.45 20.61 22.02
N GLY A 430 0.96 21.81 21.68
CA GLY A 430 1.23 22.46 20.39
C GLY A 430 0.39 21.94 19.22
N CYS A 431 -0.42 20.90 19.42
CA CYS A 431 -1.38 20.43 18.42
C CYS A 431 -2.52 21.44 18.22
N LYS A 432 -2.99 21.55 16.98
CA LYS A 432 -4.12 22.40 16.58
C LYS A 432 -5.24 21.53 16.05
N ILE A 433 -6.45 21.71 16.57
CA ILE A 433 -7.61 20.88 16.23
C ILE A 433 -8.78 21.80 15.91
N LYS A 434 -9.57 21.51 14.87
CA LYS A 434 -10.70 22.33 14.50
C LYS A 434 -11.77 22.34 15.60
N SER A 435 -12.36 21.20 15.92
CA SER A 435 -13.32 21.10 17.03
C SER A 435 -13.31 19.72 17.67
N ILE A 436 -13.70 19.66 18.94
CA ILE A 436 -13.80 18.42 19.71
C ILE A 436 -15.16 18.37 20.39
N VAL A 437 -15.85 17.25 20.24
CA VAL A 437 -17.06 16.89 20.98
C VAL A 437 -16.81 15.58 21.71
N GLN A 438 -16.56 15.66 23.02
CA GLN A 438 -16.45 14.51 23.91
C GLN A 438 -17.85 14.04 24.32
N LYS A 439 -18.16 12.77 24.07
CA LYS A 439 -19.46 12.15 24.36
C LYS A 439 -19.43 11.50 25.75
N ALA A 440 -20.59 11.12 26.26
CA ALA A 440 -20.67 10.45 27.56
C ALA A 440 -19.81 9.18 27.58
N GLY A 441 -19.00 8.99 28.63
CA GLY A 441 -18.09 7.85 28.78
C GLY A 441 -16.76 7.96 28.00
N SER A 442 -16.58 8.99 27.17
CA SER A 442 -15.30 9.21 26.47
C SER A 442 -14.25 9.83 27.39
N THR A 443 -12.98 9.65 27.03
CA THR A 443 -11.84 10.25 27.76
C THR A 443 -10.99 11.11 26.84
N LEU A 444 -10.76 12.36 27.23
CA LEU A 444 -9.74 13.23 26.66
C LEU A 444 -8.49 13.23 27.55
N ALA A 445 -7.31 12.94 27.01
CA ALA A 445 -6.04 13.00 27.71
C ALA A 445 -5.13 14.05 27.08
N ILE A 446 -4.70 15.03 27.86
CA ILE A 446 -3.79 16.09 27.44
C ILE A 446 -2.45 15.84 28.14
N THR A 447 -1.41 15.50 27.38
CA THR A 447 -0.10 15.11 27.95
C THR A 447 0.72 16.30 28.43
N SER A 448 0.45 17.49 27.88
CA SER A 448 1.04 18.75 28.30
C SER A 448 0.12 19.94 27.93
N PRO A 449 0.08 21.02 28.72
CA PRO A 449 -0.69 22.23 28.42
C PRO A 449 -0.38 22.86 27.04
N GLY A 450 -1.26 23.73 26.56
CA GLY A 450 -1.03 24.51 25.34
C GLY A 450 -1.64 23.88 24.08
N ILE A 451 -2.80 23.24 24.19
CA ILE A 451 -3.55 22.78 23.01
C ILE A 451 -4.43 23.91 22.46
N SER A 452 -4.58 23.98 21.14
CA SER A 452 -5.42 24.99 20.47
C SER A 452 -6.58 24.33 19.73
N ILE A 453 -7.81 24.66 20.12
CA ILE A 453 -9.04 24.23 19.47
C ILE A 453 -9.63 25.42 18.70
N LEU A 454 -9.66 25.38 17.38
CA LEU A 454 -9.94 26.56 16.56
C LEU A 454 -11.40 26.99 16.61
N ASP A 455 -12.35 26.05 16.67
CA ASP A 455 -13.78 26.33 16.65
C ASP A 455 -14.38 26.05 18.02
N GLY A 456 -14.88 24.83 18.24
CA GLY A 456 -15.66 24.48 19.43
C GLY A 456 -15.09 23.34 20.25
N PHE A 457 -15.15 23.46 21.58
CA PHE A 457 -14.88 22.38 22.51
C PHE A 457 -16.11 22.06 23.35
N THR A 458 -16.74 20.91 23.12
CA THR A 458 -17.91 20.46 23.88
C THR A 458 -17.59 19.19 24.65
N MET A 459 -17.92 19.19 25.92
CA MET A 459 -17.91 18.00 26.77
C MET A 459 -19.32 17.71 27.25
N VAL A 460 -19.86 16.56 26.85
CA VAL A 460 -21.17 16.09 27.30
C VAL A 460 -21.06 15.53 28.73
N ASN A 461 -22.15 15.62 29.50
CA ASN A 461 -22.25 15.04 30.84
C ASN A 461 -21.74 13.58 30.87
N GLY A 462 -20.88 13.27 31.84
CA GLY A 462 -20.26 11.96 32.01
C GLY A 462 -19.02 11.72 31.13
N SER A 463 -18.52 12.73 30.43
CA SER A 463 -17.19 12.72 29.82
C SER A 463 -16.10 13.12 30.82
N TYR A 464 -14.87 12.67 30.57
CA TYR A 464 -13.75 12.83 31.48
C TYR A 464 -12.51 13.38 30.77
N THR A 465 -11.84 14.36 31.38
CA THR A 465 -10.58 14.90 30.85
C THR A 465 -9.45 14.73 31.85
N THR A 466 -8.33 14.14 31.43
CA THR A 466 -7.07 14.13 32.19
C THR A 466 -6.08 15.12 31.58
N ILE A 467 -5.38 15.85 32.44
CA ILE A 467 -4.34 16.80 32.05
C ILE A 467 -3.09 16.46 32.83
N GLN A 468 -1.96 16.33 32.14
CA GLN A 468 -0.66 16.10 32.73
C GLN A 468 0.19 17.36 32.70
N ASN A 469 1.11 17.48 33.65
CA ASN A 469 2.14 18.52 33.71
C ASN A 469 1.58 19.96 33.69
N ALA A 470 0.47 20.19 34.39
CA ALA A 470 -0.06 21.54 34.54
C ALA A 470 0.82 22.40 35.48
N SER A 471 1.14 23.61 35.04
CA SER A 471 1.86 24.61 35.84
C SER A 471 0.90 25.50 36.62
N ILE A 472 1.28 25.82 37.85
CA ILE A 472 0.59 26.82 38.67
C ILE A 472 1.08 28.22 38.28
N ASN A 473 0.18 29.21 38.29
CA ASN A 473 0.46 30.61 37.97
C ASN A 473 1.08 30.82 36.57
N ASN A 474 0.77 29.92 35.64
CA ASN A 474 1.11 30.08 34.24
C ASN A 474 0.01 30.87 33.52
N ASN A 475 0.44 31.82 32.68
CA ASN A 475 -0.45 32.62 31.85
C ASN A 475 -0.87 31.89 30.57
N GLU A 476 -0.22 30.77 30.25
CA GLU A 476 -0.61 29.91 29.13
C GLU A 476 -1.81 29.03 29.53
N PRO A 477 -2.92 29.08 28.77
CA PRO A 477 -4.07 28.22 29.04
C PRO A 477 -3.74 26.76 28.70
N ILE A 478 -4.29 25.84 29.48
CA ILE A 478 -4.23 24.41 29.12
C ILE A 478 -4.92 24.18 27.77
N ILE A 479 -6.10 24.78 27.59
CA ILE A 479 -6.90 24.73 26.36
C ILE A 479 -7.19 26.15 25.89
N LYS A 480 -6.69 26.52 24.70
CA LYS A 480 -7.14 27.72 24.00
C LYS A 480 -8.25 27.35 23.03
N VAL A 481 -9.38 28.04 23.05
CA VAL A 481 -10.53 27.71 22.21
C VAL A 481 -11.29 28.96 21.76
N ASN A 482 -12.04 28.91 20.65
CA ASN A 482 -12.99 29.99 20.33
C ASN A 482 -14.23 29.90 21.23
N GLN A 483 -14.97 28.78 21.21
CA GLN A 483 -16.15 28.56 22.05
C GLN A 483 -16.08 27.22 22.81
N PHE A 484 -16.63 27.17 24.03
CA PHE A 484 -16.69 25.91 24.79
C PHE A 484 -18.03 25.66 25.47
N ASN A 485 -18.41 24.39 25.61
CA ASN A 485 -19.55 23.97 26.42
C ASN A 485 -19.12 22.82 27.35
N LEU A 486 -18.94 23.17 28.63
CA LEU A 486 -18.41 22.32 29.69
C LEU A 486 -19.45 22.26 30.82
N ASN A 487 -20.49 21.45 30.62
CA ASN A 487 -21.60 21.32 31.56
C ASN A 487 -21.62 19.93 32.21
N ASN A 488 -21.48 19.89 33.54
CA ASN A 488 -21.44 18.68 34.36
C ASN A 488 -20.35 17.70 33.93
N THR A 489 -19.12 18.19 33.88
CA THR A 489 -17.94 17.46 33.41
C THR A 489 -16.90 17.33 34.50
N GLN A 490 -15.87 16.51 34.27
CA GLN A 490 -14.80 16.30 35.23
C GLN A 490 -13.43 16.45 34.59
N PHE A 491 -12.58 17.26 35.22
CA PHE A 491 -11.16 17.41 34.91
C PHE A 491 -10.30 16.78 36.00
N ASP A 492 -9.26 16.05 35.62
CA ASP A 492 -8.25 15.51 36.52
C ASP A 492 -6.89 16.04 36.12
N ILE A 493 -6.41 17.00 36.90
CA ILE A 493 -5.24 17.82 36.60
C ILE A 493 -4.07 17.35 37.46
N GLN A 494 -3.07 16.77 36.81
CA GLN A 494 -1.78 16.46 37.42
C GLN A 494 -0.84 17.65 37.25
N LEU A 495 -0.36 18.17 38.38
CA LEU A 495 0.61 19.26 38.43
C LEU A 495 2.02 18.77 38.09
N ILE A 496 2.87 19.69 37.63
CA ILE A 496 4.31 19.42 37.49
C ILE A 496 4.90 19.05 38.86
N GLN A 497 5.77 18.03 38.87
CA GLN A 497 6.43 17.55 40.08
C GLN A 497 7.11 18.70 40.85
N GLY A 498 6.85 18.79 42.16
CA GLY A 498 7.38 19.86 43.02
C GLY A 498 6.48 21.08 43.15
N SER A 499 5.37 21.16 42.40
CA SER A 499 4.37 22.21 42.57
C SER A 499 3.55 21.96 43.85
N ASN A 500 3.45 22.97 44.72
CA ASN A 500 2.60 22.94 45.91
C ASN A 500 1.70 24.17 45.93
N PRO A 501 0.39 24.03 45.60
CA PRO A 501 -0.52 25.17 45.53
C PRO A 501 -0.60 25.97 46.83
N ALA A 502 -0.37 27.26 46.73
CA ALA A 502 -0.55 28.24 47.78
C ALA A 502 -1.92 28.94 47.68
N ASP A 503 -2.20 29.83 48.65
CA ASP A 503 -3.43 30.62 48.64
C ASP A 503 -3.41 31.64 47.51
N ASN A 504 -4.48 31.70 46.70
CA ASN A 504 -4.64 32.52 45.49
C ASN A 504 -3.79 32.09 44.28
N ASP A 505 -3.11 30.94 44.36
CA ASP A 505 -2.50 30.34 43.18
C ASP A 505 -3.59 29.96 42.17
N THR A 506 -3.25 29.98 40.89
CA THR A 506 -4.21 29.75 39.81
C THR A 506 -3.73 28.75 38.78
N ILE A 507 -4.68 28.08 38.13
CA ILE A 507 -4.46 27.30 36.90
C ILE A 507 -5.42 27.85 35.86
N LEU A 508 -4.89 28.33 34.72
CA LEU A 508 -5.68 28.74 33.59
C LEU A 508 -6.07 27.51 32.75
N ILE A 509 -7.33 27.08 32.88
CA ILE A 509 -7.81 25.83 32.27
C ILE A 509 -8.20 26.08 30.83
N VAL A 510 -9.07 27.06 30.61
CA VAL A 510 -9.58 27.40 29.29
C VAL A 510 -9.44 28.90 29.07
N GLN A 511 -9.06 29.29 27.87
CA GLN A 511 -9.15 30.66 27.39
C GLN A 511 -9.98 30.69 26.11
N SER A 512 -11.10 31.41 26.13
CA SER A 512 -11.92 31.69 24.95
C SER A 512 -11.43 32.93 24.21
N SER A 513 -11.28 32.85 22.88
CA SER A 513 -11.05 34.03 22.03
C SER A 513 -12.32 34.77 21.63
N ASP A 514 -13.51 34.17 21.81
CA ASP A 514 -14.80 34.76 21.46
C ASP A 514 -15.56 35.21 22.72
N LEU A 515 -15.23 36.44 23.15
CA LEU A 515 -15.62 37.05 24.42
C LEU A 515 -17.12 37.30 24.58
N ALA A 516 -17.88 37.32 23.48
CA ALA A 516 -19.31 37.69 23.46
C ALA A 516 -20.25 36.49 23.28
N ASN A 517 -19.73 35.27 23.24
CA ASN A 517 -20.51 34.10 22.88
C ASN A 517 -21.29 33.54 24.08
N SER A 518 -22.62 33.62 24.02
CA SER A 518 -23.54 33.08 25.03
C SER A 518 -23.48 31.55 25.16
N ASN A 519 -22.78 30.86 24.26
CA ASN A 519 -22.62 29.40 24.30
C ASN A 519 -21.44 28.96 25.17
N ASN A 520 -20.64 29.89 25.71
CA ASN A 520 -19.58 29.59 26.67
C ASN A 520 -20.18 29.16 28.02
N ILE A 521 -20.41 27.86 28.18
CA ILE A 521 -21.03 27.29 29.39
C ILE A 521 -19.94 26.60 30.21
N PHE A 522 -19.81 26.98 31.48
CA PHE A 522 -18.98 26.30 32.48
C PHE A 522 -19.78 26.13 33.77
N GLU A 523 -20.55 25.04 33.85
CA GLU A 523 -21.48 24.82 34.96
C GLU A 523 -21.33 23.41 35.54
N GLN A 524 -21.40 23.30 36.88
CA GLN A 524 -21.38 22.02 37.60
C GLN A 524 -20.15 21.13 37.30
N THR A 525 -19.06 21.73 36.83
CA THR A 525 -17.82 21.04 36.48
C THR A 525 -16.97 20.79 37.72
N SER A 526 -16.50 19.56 37.91
CA SER A 526 -15.62 19.17 39.00
C SER A 526 -14.17 19.06 38.56
N ILE A 527 -13.23 19.43 39.44
CA ILE A 527 -11.79 19.31 39.23
C ILE A 527 -11.19 18.42 40.32
N ILE A 528 -10.40 17.44 39.91
CA ILE A 528 -9.53 16.64 40.78
C ILE A 528 -8.09 17.09 40.52
N ILE A 529 -7.30 17.27 41.58
CA ILE A 529 -5.92 17.79 41.48
C ILE A 529 -4.94 16.78 42.09
N ARG A 530 -3.89 16.42 41.33
CA ARG A 530 -2.86 15.44 41.72
C ARG A 530 -1.44 16.03 41.63
N ILE A 531 -0.55 15.63 42.53
CA ILE A 531 0.89 16.04 42.52
C ILE A 531 1.72 15.09 41.66
N ASN A 532 1.31 13.83 41.60
CA ASN A 532 1.94 12.76 40.84
C ASN A 532 0.84 11.76 40.41
N SER A 533 1.21 10.70 39.71
CA SER A 533 0.26 9.71 39.16
C SER A 533 -0.61 9.00 40.22
N GLN A 534 -0.26 9.06 41.51
CA GLN A 534 -0.88 8.25 42.57
C GLN A 534 -1.43 9.04 43.76
N THR A 535 -0.96 10.26 44.03
CA THR A 535 -1.34 11.04 45.23
C THR A 535 -2.32 12.16 44.88
N ARG A 536 -3.58 11.99 45.31
CA ARG A 536 -4.61 13.04 45.28
C ARG A 536 -4.39 14.03 46.41
N TYR A 537 -4.60 15.32 46.16
CA TYR A 537 -4.83 16.26 47.25
C TYR A 537 -6.24 16.04 47.81
N THR A 538 -6.34 15.52 49.04
CA THR A 538 -7.62 15.38 49.74
C THR A 538 -8.03 16.62 50.54
N ALA A 539 -7.16 17.64 50.63
CA ALA A 539 -7.32 18.82 51.49
C ALA A 539 -7.08 20.17 50.77
N LEU A 540 -7.11 20.21 49.43
CA LEU A 540 -7.04 21.46 48.67
C LEU A 540 -8.45 21.94 48.35
N ASN A 541 -8.77 23.14 48.81
CA ASN A 541 -9.97 23.83 48.38
C ASN A 541 -9.65 24.70 47.18
N TYR A 542 -10.54 24.68 46.18
CA TYR A 542 -10.46 25.51 44.99
C TYR A 542 -11.85 26.04 44.65
N LYS A 543 -11.89 27.20 44.01
CA LYS A 543 -13.07 27.72 43.33
C LYS A 543 -12.77 27.88 41.86
N ILE A 544 -13.80 27.80 41.02
CA ILE A 544 -13.65 28.05 39.59
C ILE A 544 -14.27 29.41 39.30
N GLU A 545 -13.50 30.28 38.64
CA GLU A 545 -13.95 31.60 38.23
C GLU A 545 -13.76 31.77 36.73
N SER A 546 -14.79 32.33 36.08
CA SER A 546 -14.71 32.87 34.73
C SER A 546 -14.56 34.39 34.79
N ASP A 547 -13.69 34.95 33.96
CA ASP A 547 -13.56 36.41 33.81
C ASP A 547 -14.23 36.92 32.53
N SER A 548 -14.37 38.24 32.43
CA SER A 548 -14.91 38.91 31.23
C SER A 548 -14.02 38.78 29.99
N ASN A 549 -12.81 38.24 30.13
CA ASN A 549 -11.84 38.01 29.06
C ASN A 549 -11.89 36.54 28.58
N GLY A 550 -12.95 35.80 28.91
CA GLY A 550 -13.17 34.43 28.46
C GLY A 550 -12.24 33.40 29.12
N ASN A 551 -11.54 33.77 30.18
CA ASN A 551 -10.64 32.86 30.89
C ASN A 551 -11.41 32.12 31.98
N VAL A 552 -11.18 30.81 32.09
CA VAL A 552 -11.68 29.96 33.18
C VAL A 552 -10.48 29.51 34.02
N ARG A 553 -10.47 29.89 35.30
CA ARG A 553 -9.39 29.58 36.24
C ARG A 553 -9.87 28.74 37.40
N ALA A 554 -9.08 27.74 37.78
CA ALA A 554 -9.14 27.19 39.12
C ALA A 554 -8.26 28.05 40.04
N ILE A 555 -8.85 28.58 41.11
CA ILE A 555 -8.18 29.42 42.11
C ILE A 555 -8.15 28.66 43.42
N PHE A 556 -6.95 28.37 43.89
CA PHE A 556 -6.74 27.70 45.18
C PHE A 556 -6.97 28.66 46.32
N TYR A 557 -7.60 28.17 47.38
CA TYR A 557 -7.75 28.95 48.61
C TYR A 557 -7.53 28.10 49.85
N LYS A 558 -6.98 28.73 50.89
CA LYS A 558 -6.95 28.15 52.22
C LYS A 558 -8.27 28.47 52.90
N GLU A 559 -8.96 27.45 53.39
CA GLU A 559 -10.05 27.68 54.33
C GLU A 559 -9.52 28.51 55.50
N LYS A 560 -10.06 29.72 55.69
CA LYS A 560 -9.88 30.43 56.94
C LYS A 560 -10.49 29.56 58.02
N LYS A 561 -9.66 28.82 58.77
CA LYS A 561 -10.11 28.15 59.99
C LYS A 561 -10.93 29.18 60.77
N PRO A 562 -12.17 28.88 61.17
CA PRO A 562 -12.95 29.82 61.98
C PRO A 562 -12.06 30.23 63.14
N THR A 563 -11.81 31.53 63.27
CA THR A 563 -11.02 32.08 64.36
C THR A 563 -11.68 31.56 65.62
N ASN A 564 -11.03 30.64 66.32
CA ASN A 564 -11.66 29.90 67.40
C ASN A 564 -11.74 30.87 68.59
N TYR A 565 -12.78 31.71 68.60
CA TYR A 565 -13.05 32.69 69.66
C TYR A 565 -13.19 32.02 71.03
N THR A 566 -13.33 30.69 71.07
CA THR A 566 -13.29 29.86 72.27
C THR A 566 -12.08 30.19 73.17
N GLY A 567 -10.88 30.42 72.61
CA GLY A 567 -9.70 30.79 73.40
C GLY A 567 -9.77 32.20 74.00
N VAL A 568 -10.32 33.16 73.24
CA VAL A 568 -10.48 34.55 73.67
C VAL A 568 -11.62 34.65 74.71
N ILE A 569 -12.74 33.96 74.48
CA ILE A 569 -13.90 33.93 75.37
C ILE A 569 -13.54 33.27 76.71
N ILE A 570 -12.84 32.13 76.70
CA ILE A 570 -12.33 31.48 77.93
C ILE A 570 -11.33 32.40 78.64
N GLY A 571 -10.44 33.08 77.90
CA GLY A 571 -9.49 34.06 78.44
C GLY A 571 -10.17 35.26 79.11
N THR A 572 -11.23 35.81 78.52
CA THR A 572 -12.01 36.90 79.14
C THR A 572 -12.85 36.45 80.33
N ILE A 573 -13.37 35.22 80.34
CA ILE A 573 -14.14 34.69 81.48
C ILE A 573 -13.20 34.39 82.66
N PHE A 574 -12.04 33.77 82.42
CA PHE A 574 -11.03 33.56 83.46
C PHE A 574 -10.40 34.88 83.92
N GLY A 575 -10.06 35.77 83.00
CA GLY A 575 -9.55 37.11 83.31
C GLY A 575 -10.54 37.92 84.14
N GLY A 576 -11.83 37.89 83.78
CA GLY A 576 -12.91 38.53 84.54
C GLY A 576 -13.13 37.93 85.93
N ALA A 577 -13.10 36.60 86.06
CA ALA A 577 -13.24 35.91 87.35
C ALA A 577 -12.08 36.21 88.30
N VAL A 578 -10.85 36.27 87.79
CA VAL A 578 -9.65 36.63 88.58
C VAL A 578 -9.71 38.09 89.01
N LEU A 579 -10.16 39.00 88.14
CA LEU A 579 -10.28 40.43 88.46
C LEU A 579 -11.36 40.67 89.53
N ILE A 580 -12.49 39.96 89.46
CA ILE A 580 -13.53 39.97 90.50
C ILE A 580 -12.99 39.41 91.82
N ALA A 581 -12.24 38.31 91.80
CA ALA A 581 -11.63 37.74 93.00
C ALA A 581 -10.62 38.71 93.65
N ILE A 582 -9.82 39.42 92.86
CA ILE A 582 -8.88 40.44 93.33
C ILE A 582 -9.64 41.63 93.95
N VAL A 583 -10.70 42.12 93.29
CA VAL A 583 -11.52 43.23 93.80
C VAL A 583 -12.22 42.86 95.12
N VAL A 584 -12.76 41.64 95.23
CA VAL A 584 -13.37 41.13 96.47
C VAL A 584 -12.32 40.99 97.58
N THR A 585 -11.11 40.54 97.25
CA THR A 585 -10.01 40.42 98.23
C THR A 585 -9.56 41.80 98.72
N ILE A 586 -9.46 42.80 97.83
CA ILE A 586 -9.14 44.18 98.18
C ILE A 586 -10.25 44.78 99.05
N LEU A 587 -11.53 44.60 98.71
CA LEU A 587 -12.68 45.07 99.51
C LEU A 587 -12.73 44.42 100.91
N CYS A 588 -12.43 43.12 101.03
CA CYS A 588 -12.31 42.43 102.32
C CYS A 588 -11.12 42.90 103.15
N CYS A 589 -10.01 43.30 102.52
CA CYS A 589 -8.86 43.89 103.21
C CYS A 589 -9.09 45.35 103.65
N VAL A 590 -9.92 46.11 102.93
CA VAL A 590 -10.26 47.50 103.28
C VAL A 590 -11.33 47.57 104.39
N SER A 591 -12.25 46.60 104.48
CA SER A 591 -13.29 46.60 105.51
C SER A 591 -12.77 46.27 106.93
N LYS A 592 -11.62 45.58 107.05
CA LYS A 592 -11.00 45.24 108.35
C LYS A 592 -10.15 46.35 108.99
N ARG A 593 -10.05 47.55 108.41
CA ARG A 593 -9.12 48.59 108.89
C ARG A 593 -9.71 49.91 109.42
N LYS A 594 -11.01 49.99 109.73
CA LYS A 594 -11.57 51.17 110.44
C LYS A 594 -12.58 50.80 111.53
N LYS A 595 -12.14 50.79 112.79
CA LYS A 595 -12.70 51.58 113.91
C LYS A 595 -12.02 51.16 115.23
N SER A 596 -11.17 52.02 115.79
CA SER A 596 -10.85 52.01 117.22
C SER A 596 -11.35 53.32 117.87
N HIS A 597 -11.72 53.20 119.16
CA HIS A 597 -11.79 54.24 120.21
C HIS A 597 -13.05 55.13 120.25
N HIS A 598 -13.62 55.55 121.40
CA HIS A 598 -13.25 55.48 122.83
C HIS A 598 -14.47 55.86 123.74
N HIS A 599 -14.49 55.34 124.98
CA HIS A 599 -14.82 55.97 126.31
C HIS A 599 -16.19 56.56 126.75
N TYR A 600 -16.73 56.06 127.89
CA TYR A 600 -16.80 56.66 129.28
C TYR A 600 -18.12 56.43 130.09
N HIS A 601 -17.98 55.76 131.26
CA HIS A 601 -18.47 56.03 132.64
C HIS A 601 -19.96 56.11 133.11
N GLN A 602 -20.32 55.16 134.01
CA GLN A 602 -20.64 55.30 135.47
C GLN A 602 -22.10 55.24 136.05
N HIS A 603 -22.16 54.62 137.25
CA HIS A 603 -23.19 54.44 138.32
C HIS A 603 -24.12 53.21 138.24
N GLU A 604 -23.98 52.18 139.10
CA GLU A 604 -24.29 52.03 140.55
C GLU A 604 -25.76 51.69 140.87
N ARG A 605 -26.05 50.45 141.30
CA ARG A 605 -26.43 50.08 142.69
C ARG A 605 -26.82 48.59 142.83
N LYS A 606 -26.50 48.08 144.02
CA LYS A 606 -26.64 46.72 144.58
C LYS A 606 -28.07 46.29 144.91
N SER A 607 -28.27 44.98 145.13
CA SER A 607 -28.82 44.34 146.37
C SER A 607 -29.18 42.85 146.08
N LEU A 608 -28.48 41.83 146.63
CA LEU A 608 -28.81 40.98 147.83
C LEU A 608 -30.08 40.11 147.62
N ILE A 609 -30.26 38.83 148.00
CA ILE A 609 -29.64 37.90 148.97
C ILE A 609 -30.24 36.47 148.78
N HIS A 610 -29.50 35.43 149.22
CA HIS A 610 -29.82 34.05 149.70
C HIS A 610 -30.86 33.13 149.00
N ASN A 611 -30.69 31.79 148.95
CA ASN A 611 -29.96 30.85 149.84
C ASN A 611 -28.71 30.22 149.25
#